data_AF-A0A673AR21-F1
#
_entry.id   AF-A0A673AR21-F1
#
_cell.length_a   1.000
_cell.length_b   1.000
_cell.length_c   1.000
_cell.angle_alpha   90.00
_cell.angle_beta   90.00
_cell.angle_gamma   90.00
#
_symmetry.space_group_name_H-M   'P 1'
#
loop_
_entity.id
_entity.type
_entity.pdbx_description
1 polymer ?
#
loop_
_entity_poly.entity_id
_entity_poly.type
_entity_poly.pdbx_seq_one_letter_code
_entity_poly.pdbx_strand_id
1 'polypeptide(L)'
;KPVFQLVELILGPLLVLLVSGLGPALGQTIYTNQWAVHIPGGPEEANRIATKHGFVNYGHRSSHCCWCIFFPWRTMLFALLISLCVLVFLMQVTWALQQVAKRRKKRDVYAEPVDPKFRDQWYLYNSNHRDLNAKGAWQLGYTGKGVVVSILDDGIEKNHPDLSQNYDPDASYDVNDGDSDPQPRYTQLNDNRHGTRCAGEVAAVANNDICGVGVAYNAKIGGVRMLDGEVTDMVEAQSLSLNPQHIDIYSASWGPEDDGKTVDGPAKLAKEAFLHGVTEGRGGLGSIFVWASGNGGREKDSCNCDGYTNSIYTLSISSSTQNGNVPWYSEACSSTLATTYSSGNLNEKQIVTTDLKAKCTDSHTGTSASAPLAAGIIALALEANKNLTWRDMQHLVVRTSHPAHLLTNDWRNNGVGRKVSHSYGYGLLDAGAIVALAKTWTNVGPQRKCVISMVCEPRNIGSYLSINKTVDACFGTDAYVTSLEHVQARLTLSYNRRGNLAIHLTSPAGTRSTLLHPRPHDYSSEGFNDWAFMTTHSWDENPTGAWTLEIENVAGSNQVYCHITVHTTRQSK
;
A
#
# COMPACT_ATOMS: atom_id res chain seq x y z
N LYS A 1 6.76 -13.50 -83.71
CA LYS A 1 7.71 -12.35 -83.76
C LYS A 1 6.99 -11.16 -83.13
N PRO A 2 7.70 -10.37 -82.30
CA PRO A 2 7.61 -10.22 -80.83
C PRO A 2 6.51 -9.21 -80.40
N VAL A 3 6.02 -9.13 -79.16
CA VAL A 3 6.70 -8.62 -77.95
C VAL A 3 6.05 -9.26 -76.71
N PHE A 4 6.57 -10.40 -76.29
CA PHE A 4 6.58 -10.84 -74.90
C PHE A 4 7.99 -10.53 -74.37
N GLN A 5 8.11 -10.18 -73.08
CA GLN A 5 9.32 -9.76 -72.35
C GLN A 5 9.55 -8.23 -72.28
N LEU A 6 8.87 -7.53 -71.36
CA LEU A 6 9.52 -6.53 -70.49
C LEU A 6 8.65 -5.95 -69.33
N VAL A 7 7.67 -6.66 -68.74
CA VAL A 7 6.87 -6.09 -67.62
C VAL A 7 6.78 -7.01 -66.39
N GLU A 8 7.52 -8.12 -66.35
CA GLU A 8 7.50 -9.06 -65.21
C GLU A 8 8.73 -8.99 -64.29
N LEU A 9 9.48 -7.89 -64.27
CA LEU A 9 10.77 -7.82 -63.57
C LEU A 9 10.95 -6.65 -62.59
N ILE A 10 9.86 -6.09 -62.03
CA ILE A 10 9.96 -5.02 -61.01
C ILE A 10 9.05 -5.21 -59.77
N LEU A 11 8.10 -6.16 -59.77
CA LEU A 11 7.13 -6.28 -58.65
C LEU A 11 7.37 -7.42 -57.64
N GLY A 12 8.41 -8.24 -57.83
CA GLY A 12 8.81 -9.30 -56.89
C GLY A 12 9.70 -8.89 -55.70
N PRO A 13 10.63 -7.91 -55.80
CA PRO A 13 11.55 -7.63 -54.69
C PRO A 13 11.04 -6.63 -53.65
N LEU A 14 9.98 -5.86 -53.93
CA LEU A 14 9.50 -4.83 -53.00
C LEU A 14 8.56 -5.38 -51.91
N LEU A 15 8.00 -6.59 -52.09
CA LEU A 15 7.07 -7.21 -51.14
C LEU A 15 7.76 -8.15 -50.14
N VAL A 16 9.06 -8.44 -50.31
CA VAL A 16 9.86 -9.28 -49.38
C VAL A 16 10.59 -8.45 -48.32
N LEU A 17 10.65 -7.12 -48.48
CA LEU A 17 11.27 -6.19 -47.51
C LEU A 17 10.31 -5.67 -46.43
N LEU A 18 9.06 -6.12 -46.40
CA LEU A 18 8.04 -5.66 -45.44
C LEU A 18 7.51 -6.74 -44.48
N VAL A 19 8.08 -7.97 -44.48
CA VAL A 19 7.60 -9.08 -43.61
C VAL A 19 8.73 -9.77 -42.82
N SER A 20 9.87 -9.13 -42.57
CA SER A 20 10.90 -9.70 -41.67
C SER A 20 11.56 -8.67 -40.76
N GLY A 21 10.74 -7.86 -40.09
CA GLY A 21 11.20 -6.76 -39.22
C GLY A 21 10.57 -6.71 -37.84
N LEU A 22 10.09 -7.82 -37.26
CA LEU A 22 9.71 -7.91 -35.85
C LEU A 22 10.16 -9.25 -35.27
N GLY A 23 11.44 -9.31 -34.91
CA GLY A 23 11.97 -10.27 -33.94
C GLY A 23 12.65 -9.47 -32.82
N PRO A 24 12.56 -9.91 -31.55
CA PRO A 24 13.13 -9.18 -30.43
C PRO A 24 14.64 -9.02 -30.66
N ALA A 25 15.15 -7.81 -30.44
CA ALA A 25 16.56 -7.50 -30.48
C ALA A 25 17.32 -8.35 -29.43
N LEU A 26 17.74 -9.55 -29.83
CA LEU A 26 18.79 -10.30 -29.15
C LEU A 26 20.02 -9.40 -29.13
N GLY A 27 20.45 -9.03 -27.92
CA GLY A 27 21.50 -8.03 -27.70
C GLY A 27 22.69 -8.21 -28.64
N GLN A 28 22.92 -7.22 -29.50
CA GLN A 28 24.10 -7.20 -30.37
C GLN A 28 25.35 -7.33 -29.49
N THR A 29 26.12 -8.37 -29.75
CA THR A 29 27.39 -8.60 -29.07
C THR A 29 28.39 -7.59 -29.61
N ILE A 30 28.73 -6.56 -28.82
CA ILE A 30 29.70 -5.53 -29.22
C ILE A 30 31.10 -6.11 -29.01
N TYR A 31 31.74 -6.51 -30.11
CA TYR A 31 33.13 -6.96 -30.10
C TYR A 31 34.07 -5.75 -30.00
N THR A 32 35.15 -5.91 -29.25
CA THR A 32 36.22 -4.91 -29.16
C THR A 32 37.39 -5.30 -30.08
N ASN A 33 38.31 -4.36 -30.29
CA ASN A 33 39.54 -4.59 -31.06
C ASN A 33 40.66 -5.27 -30.24
N GLN A 34 40.31 -5.82 -29.07
CA GLN A 34 41.23 -6.52 -28.17
C GLN A 34 41.00 -8.02 -28.28
N TRP A 35 42.09 -8.77 -28.30
CA TRP A 35 42.09 -10.23 -28.28
C TRP A 35 42.89 -10.72 -27.09
N ALA A 36 42.34 -11.70 -26.37
CA ALA A 36 43.13 -12.50 -25.44
C ALA A 36 43.61 -13.73 -26.21
N VAL A 37 44.92 -13.98 -26.17
CA VAL A 37 45.55 -15.09 -26.87
C VAL A 37 46.49 -15.81 -25.92
N HIS A 38 46.60 -17.12 -26.07
CA HIS A 38 47.60 -17.90 -25.36
C HIS A 38 48.73 -18.29 -26.30
N ILE A 39 49.93 -17.84 -25.93
CA ILE A 39 51.14 -17.99 -26.73
C ILE A 39 52.16 -18.78 -25.90
N PRO A 40 52.45 -20.04 -26.26
CA PRO A 40 53.56 -20.78 -25.65
C PRO A 40 54.89 -20.15 -26.09
N GLY A 41 55.82 -19.94 -25.16
CA GLY A 41 57.14 -19.34 -25.46
C GLY A 41 57.46 -18.03 -24.74
N GLY A 42 56.53 -17.49 -23.93
CA GLY A 42 56.79 -16.34 -23.06
C GLY A 42 56.70 -14.96 -23.74
N PRO A 43 57.13 -13.88 -23.04
CA PRO A 43 56.91 -12.49 -23.48
C PRO A 43 57.58 -12.12 -24.81
N GLU A 44 58.77 -12.66 -25.06
CA GLU A 44 59.53 -12.38 -26.28
C GLU A 44 58.81 -12.93 -27.52
N GLU A 45 58.27 -14.15 -27.41
CA GLU A 45 57.53 -14.78 -28.50
C GLU A 45 56.19 -14.08 -28.76
N ALA A 46 55.50 -13.67 -27.70
CA ALA A 46 54.28 -12.87 -27.81
C ALA A 46 54.53 -11.51 -28.49
N ASN A 47 55.66 -10.85 -28.19
CA ASN A 47 56.06 -9.61 -28.86
C ASN A 47 56.42 -9.85 -30.32
N ARG A 48 57.20 -10.89 -30.61
CA ARG A 48 57.58 -11.27 -31.99
C ARG A 48 56.34 -11.49 -32.86
N ILE A 49 55.37 -12.26 -32.35
CA ILE A 49 54.12 -12.56 -33.04
C ILE A 49 53.27 -11.28 -33.21
N ALA A 50 53.16 -10.44 -32.18
CA ALA A 50 52.45 -9.18 -32.28
C ALA A 50 53.05 -8.27 -33.35
N THR A 51 54.38 -8.02 -33.31
CA THR A 51 55.07 -7.17 -34.29
C THR A 51 54.98 -7.72 -35.70
N LYS A 52 55.20 -9.04 -35.89
CA LYS A 52 55.14 -9.69 -37.21
C LYS A 52 53.79 -9.47 -37.91
N HIS A 53 52.70 -9.47 -37.15
CA HIS A 53 51.35 -9.37 -37.68
C HIS A 53 50.71 -8.00 -37.46
N GLY A 54 51.50 -6.98 -37.09
CA GLY A 54 51.03 -5.59 -36.97
C GLY A 54 50.12 -5.33 -35.75
N PHE A 55 50.18 -6.19 -34.74
CA PHE A 55 49.48 -6.00 -33.48
C PHE A 55 50.36 -5.39 -32.38
N VAL A 56 49.72 -4.82 -31.37
CA VAL A 56 50.38 -4.32 -30.16
C VAL A 56 50.15 -5.31 -29.02
N ASN A 57 51.23 -5.81 -28.40
CA ASN A 57 51.15 -6.65 -27.20
C ASN A 57 51.03 -5.77 -25.95
N TYR A 58 49.94 -5.94 -25.17
CA TYR A 58 49.71 -5.23 -23.90
C TYR A 58 50.23 -5.98 -22.67
N GLY A 59 50.95 -7.08 -22.87
CA GLY A 59 51.63 -7.84 -21.84
C GLY A 59 50.76 -8.91 -21.17
N HIS A 60 51.37 -9.59 -20.20
CA HIS A 60 50.77 -10.69 -19.45
C HIS A 60 49.80 -10.15 -18.39
N ARG A 61 48.52 -10.50 -18.50
CA ARG A 61 47.43 -9.91 -17.69
C ARG A 61 46.74 -10.90 -16.73
N SER A 62 47.24 -12.13 -16.61
CA SER A 62 46.63 -13.20 -15.78
C SER A 62 47.68 -14.25 -15.38
N SER A 63 47.53 -14.89 -14.22
CA SER A 63 48.38 -15.99 -13.73
C SER A 63 48.38 -17.26 -14.61
N HIS A 64 47.48 -17.35 -15.58
CA HIS A 64 47.32 -18.51 -16.47
C HIS A 64 47.81 -18.19 -17.90
N CYS A 65 49.10 -17.95 -18.11
CA CYS A 65 49.78 -17.88 -19.42
C CYS A 65 49.04 -17.15 -20.58
N CYS A 66 48.28 -16.08 -20.29
CA CYS A 66 47.50 -15.37 -21.31
C CYS A 66 48.09 -14.00 -21.64
N TRP A 67 48.18 -13.70 -22.93
CA TRP A 67 48.65 -12.44 -23.50
C TRP A 67 47.49 -11.66 -24.12
N CYS A 68 47.44 -10.34 -23.92
CA CYS A 68 46.45 -9.50 -24.59
C CYS A 68 47.08 -8.75 -25.76
N ILE A 69 46.51 -8.90 -26.95
CA ILE A 69 46.99 -8.31 -28.19
C ILE A 69 45.91 -7.39 -28.79
N PHE A 70 46.30 -6.26 -29.36
CA PHE A 70 45.40 -5.22 -29.87
C PHE A 70 45.68 -4.82 -31.30
N PHE A 71 44.60 -4.48 -32.01
CA PHE A 71 44.64 -4.04 -33.40
C PHE A 71 44.58 -2.50 -33.51
N PRO A 72 45.58 -1.84 -34.12
CA PRO A 72 45.56 -0.39 -34.30
C PRO A 72 44.45 0.08 -35.26
N TRP A 73 43.92 1.28 -34.99
CA TRP A 73 42.62 1.82 -35.45
C TRP A 73 42.39 2.00 -36.97
N ARG A 74 43.37 1.71 -37.84
CA ARG A 74 43.31 2.10 -39.26
C ARG A 74 42.61 1.12 -40.22
N THR A 75 42.00 0.05 -39.73
CA THR A 75 41.37 -0.97 -40.60
C THR A 75 40.07 -1.49 -40.00
N MET A 76 39.10 -0.59 -39.81
CA MET A 76 37.79 -0.91 -39.20
C MET A 76 36.93 -1.85 -40.05
N LEU A 77 37.20 -1.97 -41.36
CA LEU A 77 36.50 -2.89 -42.27
C LEU A 77 36.96 -4.37 -42.14
N PHE A 78 38.08 -4.65 -41.47
CA PHE A 78 38.61 -6.02 -41.35
C PHE A 78 38.25 -6.75 -40.06
N ALA A 79 37.81 -6.03 -39.01
CA ALA A 79 37.53 -6.63 -37.69
C ALA A 79 36.28 -7.54 -37.67
N LEU A 80 35.40 -7.43 -38.68
CA LEU A 80 34.18 -8.23 -38.79
C LEU A 80 34.40 -9.62 -39.45
N LEU A 81 35.59 -9.91 -39.99
CA LEU A 81 35.81 -11.06 -40.89
C LEU A 81 37.05 -11.91 -40.61
N ILE A 82 37.78 -11.68 -39.51
CA ILE A 82 38.85 -12.61 -39.11
C ILE A 82 38.23 -13.73 -38.29
N SER A 83 37.94 -14.86 -38.94
CA SER A 83 37.54 -16.10 -38.27
C SER A 83 38.60 -16.53 -37.26
N LEU A 84 38.18 -17.05 -36.10
CA LEU A 84 39.02 -17.67 -35.07
C LEU A 84 40.07 -18.63 -35.69
N CYS A 85 39.70 -19.31 -36.78
CA CYS A 85 40.58 -20.20 -37.54
C CYS A 85 41.82 -19.47 -38.11
N VAL A 86 41.69 -18.25 -38.59
CA VAL A 86 42.79 -17.48 -39.20
C VAL A 86 43.84 -17.11 -38.15
N LEU A 87 43.41 -16.71 -36.95
CA LEU A 87 44.32 -16.39 -35.84
C LEU A 87 45.03 -17.63 -35.28
N VAL A 88 44.30 -18.73 -35.06
CA VAL A 88 44.88 -19.96 -34.51
C VAL A 88 45.83 -20.66 -35.50
N PHE A 89 45.49 -20.72 -36.79
CA PHE A 89 46.34 -21.38 -37.79
C PHE A 89 47.55 -20.55 -38.23
N LEU A 90 47.43 -19.22 -38.40
CA LEU A 90 48.52 -18.40 -38.96
C LEU A 90 49.51 -17.88 -37.92
N MET A 91 49.09 -17.75 -36.65
CA MET A 91 49.90 -17.09 -35.62
C MET A 91 50.50 -18.05 -34.58
N GLN A 92 50.35 -19.37 -34.75
CA GLN A 92 50.87 -20.40 -33.84
C GLN A 92 50.43 -20.20 -32.37
N VAL A 93 49.23 -19.65 -32.16
CA VAL A 93 48.64 -19.44 -30.84
C VAL A 93 47.72 -20.63 -30.50
N THR A 94 47.75 -21.12 -29.27
CA THR A 94 46.98 -22.31 -28.88
C THR A 94 45.49 -22.02 -28.75
N TRP A 95 45.15 -20.77 -28.40
CA TRP A 95 43.78 -20.26 -28.46
C TRP A 95 43.78 -18.75 -28.58
N ALA A 96 42.73 -18.21 -29.18
CA ALA A 96 42.46 -16.79 -29.32
C ALA A 96 40.99 -16.52 -29.03
N LEU A 97 40.67 -15.47 -28.27
CA LEU A 97 39.31 -15.04 -27.98
C LEU A 97 39.20 -13.52 -28.13
N GLN A 98 38.32 -13.09 -29.03
CA GLN A 98 37.99 -11.68 -29.18
C GLN A 98 37.25 -11.20 -27.93
N GLN A 99 37.70 -10.08 -27.38
CA GLN A 99 37.09 -9.52 -26.19
C GLN A 99 35.77 -8.86 -26.54
N VAL A 100 34.72 -9.27 -25.85
CA VAL A 100 33.36 -8.74 -26.00
C VAL A 100 33.11 -7.73 -24.89
N ALA A 101 32.62 -6.55 -25.24
CA ALA A 101 32.14 -5.58 -24.26
C ALA A 101 30.90 -6.15 -23.56
N LYS A 102 31.06 -6.53 -22.28
CA LYS A 102 29.94 -6.96 -21.45
C LYS A 102 29.28 -5.73 -20.83
N ARG A 103 27.99 -5.52 -21.12
CA ARG A 103 27.17 -4.54 -20.40
C ARG A 103 26.88 -5.09 -19.00
N ARG A 104 27.49 -4.50 -17.98
CA ARG A 104 27.25 -4.85 -16.57
C ARG A 104 26.67 -3.62 -15.87
N LYS A 105 25.48 -3.75 -15.27
CA LYS A 105 24.97 -2.76 -14.33
C LYS A 105 25.59 -3.06 -12.96
N LYS A 106 26.04 -2.04 -12.23
CA LYS A 106 26.48 -2.20 -10.84
C LYS A 106 25.29 -2.78 -10.06
N ARG A 107 25.52 -3.74 -9.14
CA ARG A 107 24.47 -4.17 -8.21
C ARG A 107 24.00 -2.92 -7.48
N ASP A 108 22.70 -2.65 -7.51
CA ASP A 108 22.10 -1.43 -6.96
C ASP A 108 22.40 -1.41 -5.44
N VAL A 109 23.47 -0.71 -5.07
CA VAL A 109 23.70 -0.30 -3.68
C VAL A 109 22.65 0.78 -3.43
N TYR A 110 21.80 0.59 -2.43
CA TYR A 110 20.81 1.58 -2.04
C TYR A 110 21.48 2.96 -1.95
N ALA A 111 20.96 3.90 -2.73
CA ALA A 111 21.29 5.31 -2.66
C ALA A 111 20.02 6.04 -2.22
N GLU A 112 20.17 6.95 -1.26
CA GLU A 112 19.04 7.77 -0.82
C GLU A 112 18.51 8.62 -1.98
N PRO A 113 17.18 8.82 -2.06
CA PRO A 113 16.59 9.76 -3.01
C PRO A 113 17.24 11.14 -2.92
N VAL A 114 17.51 11.76 -4.07
CA VAL A 114 18.15 13.08 -4.15
C VAL A 114 17.17 14.22 -4.42
N ASP A 115 15.86 13.93 -4.39
CA ASP A 115 14.80 14.87 -4.74
C ASP A 115 14.76 16.10 -3.79
N PRO A 116 14.44 17.30 -4.31
CA PRO A 116 14.64 18.56 -3.58
C PRO A 116 13.96 18.64 -2.21
N LYS A 117 12.79 18.00 -2.06
CA LYS A 117 11.97 17.99 -0.85
C LYS A 117 12.05 16.70 -0.04
N PHE A 118 12.86 15.72 -0.43
CA PHE A 118 13.00 14.48 0.35
C PHE A 118 13.45 14.75 1.80
N ARG A 119 14.32 15.75 2.02
CA ARG A 119 14.74 16.16 3.37
C ARG A 119 13.61 16.79 4.20
N ASP A 120 12.59 17.32 3.56
CA ASP A 120 11.41 17.88 4.21
C ASP A 120 10.37 16.80 4.56
N GLN A 121 10.43 15.62 3.90
CA GLN A 121 9.61 14.43 4.18
C GLN A 121 10.09 13.67 5.43
N TRP A 122 10.02 14.36 6.57
CA TRP A 122 10.46 13.90 7.88
C TRP A 122 9.85 12.56 8.33
N TYR A 123 8.68 12.21 7.81
CA TYR A 123 7.96 10.99 8.13
C TYR A 123 8.50 9.76 7.37
N LEU A 124 9.26 9.94 6.27
CA LEU A 124 9.91 8.83 5.55
C LEU A 124 11.26 8.46 6.17
N TYR A 125 12.00 9.49 6.60
CA TYR A 125 13.29 9.34 7.24
C TYR A 125 13.61 10.50 8.19
N ASN A 126 14.00 10.16 9.40
CA ASN A 126 14.46 11.07 10.42
C ASN A 126 15.60 10.43 11.23
N SER A 127 16.67 11.19 11.49
CA SER A 127 17.84 10.66 12.21
C SER A 127 17.55 10.26 13.66
N ASN A 128 16.43 10.71 14.23
CA ASN A 128 15.99 10.35 15.58
C ASN A 128 15.03 9.13 15.61
N HIS A 129 14.85 8.44 14.48
CA HIS A 129 13.95 7.29 14.32
C HIS A 129 12.48 7.56 14.65
N ARG A 130 12.03 8.82 14.53
CA ARG A 130 10.61 9.20 14.51
C ARG A 130 10.16 9.38 13.07
N ASP A 131 10.08 8.25 12.37
CA ASP A 131 9.68 8.11 10.97
C ASP A 131 8.96 6.76 10.79
N LEU A 132 8.50 6.48 9.58
CA LEU A 132 7.81 5.24 9.21
C LEU A 132 8.78 4.12 8.80
N ASN A 133 10.09 4.31 9.02
CA ASN A 133 11.17 3.40 8.63
C ASN A 133 11.14 2.99 7.15
N ALA A 134 10.69 3.88 6.25
CA ALA A 134 10.60 3.62 4.81
C ALA A 134 11.96 3.23 4.22
N LYS A 135 13.02 3.91 4.67
CA LYS A 135 14.41 3.59 4.32
C LYS A 135 14.81 2.16 4.68
N GLY A 136 14.30 1.60 5.78
CA GLY A 136 14.54 0.21 6.14
C GLY A 136 14.02 -0.77 5.08
N ALA A 137 12.84 -0.52 4.52
CA ALA A 137 12.29 -1.32 3.41
C ALA A 137 13.07 -1.10 2.10
N TRP A 138 13.43 0.15 1.77
CA TRP A 138 14.18 0.46 0.55
C TRP A 138 15.59 -0.14 0.56
N GLN A 139 16.25 -0.18 1.72
CA GLN A 139 17.54 -0.87 1.90
C GLN A 139 17.44 -2.38 1.71
N LEU A 140 16.28 -2.97 1.99
CA LEU A 140 15.98 -4.37 1.69
C LEU A 140 15.65 -4.61 0.20
N GLY A 141 15.55 -3.54 -0.60
CA GLY A 141 15.33 -3.58 -2.05
C GLY A 141 13.87 -3.49 -2.49
N TYR A 142 12.94 -3.18 -1.57
CA TYR A 142 11.51 -3.08 -1.85
C TYR A 142 11.11 -1.62 -2.03
N THR A 143 10.45 -1.30 -3.12
CA THR A 143 10.15 0.07 -3.58
C THR A 143 8.70 0.21 -4.10
N GLY A 144 7.88 -0.82 -3.95
CA GLY A 144 6.50 -0.93 -4.44
C GLY A 144 6.38 -1.56 -5.83
N LYS A 145 7.49 -2.06 -6.40
CA LYS A 145 7.54 -2.45 -7.81
C LYS A 145 6.54 -3.57 -8.13
N GLY A 146 5.73 -3.33 -9.16
CA GLY A 146 4.74 -4.29 -9.65
C GLY A 146 3.50 -4.40 -8.76
N VAL A 147 3.32 -3.51 -7.79
CA VAL A 147 2.07 -3.31 -7.05
C VAL A 147 1.31 -2.15 -7.65
N VAL A 148 -0.02 -2.27 -7.72
CA VAL A 148 -0.91 -1.24 -8.27
C VAL A 148 -1.79 -0.68 -7.15
N VAL A 149 -1.73 0.64 -6.94
CA VAL A 149 -2.54 1.36 -5.95
C VAL A 149 -3.50 2.31 -6.67
N SER A 150 -4.72 2.46 -6.18
CA SER A 150 -5.68 3.46 -6.67
C SER A 150 -6.19 4.33 -5.53
N ILE A 151 -6.26 5.64 -5.80
CA ILE A 151 -6.78 6.66 -4.88
C ILE A 151 -8.25 6.92 -5.22
N LEU A 152 -9.18 6.61 -4.32
CA LEU A 152 -10.62 6.84 -4.52
C LEU A 152 -10.99 8.22 -3.95
N ASP A 153 -11.05 9.26 -4.79
CA ASP A 153 -11.09 10.65 -4.32
C ASP A 153 -11.66 11.65 -5.36
N ASP A 154 -11.16 12.88 -5.37
CA ASP A 154 -11.57 14.00 -6.25
C ASP A 154 -10.85 14.03 -7.62
N GLY A 155 -10.07 12.98 -7.92
CA GLY A 155 -9.31 12.80 -9.15
C GLY A 155 -7.80 12.85 -8.95
N ILE A 156 -7.06 12.49 -10.01
CA ILE A 156 -5.60 12.46 -10.02
C ILE A 156 -5.07 13.25 -11.22
N GLU A 157 -4.17 14.20 -10.97
CA GLU A 157 -3.45 14.90 -12.03
C GLU A 157 -2.43 13.95 -12.68
N LYS A 158 -2.90 13.08 -13.58
CA LYS A 158 -2.11 12.01 -14.23
C LYS A 158 -0.88 12.52 -14.98
N ASN A 159 -0.91 13.78 -15.41
CA ASN A 159 0.18 14.46 -16.10
C ASN A 159 1.10 15.26 -15.15
N HIS A 160 0.91 15.18 -13.83
CA HIS A 160 1.84 15.75 -12.86
C HIS A 160 3.24 15.17 -13.12
N PRO A 161 4.30 16.01 -13.19
CA PRO A 161 5.63 15.56 -13.60
C PRO A 161 6.20 14.49 -12.65
N ASP A 162 5.79 14.53 -11.40
CA ASP A 162 6.18 13.57 -10.36
C ASP A 162 5.27 12.32 -10.24
N LEU A 163 4.19 12.22 -11.05
CA LEU A 163 3.29 11.06 -11.06
C LEU A 163 3.26 10.35 -12.42
N SER A 164 3.45 11.09 -13.51
CA SER A 164 3.22 10.62 -14.89
C SER A 164 3.94 9.31 -15.28
N GLN A 165 5.14 9.05 -14.74
CA GLN A 165 5.87 7.80 -14.98
C GLN A 165 5.23 6.58 -14.28
N ASN A 166 4.67 6.81 -13.09
CA ASN A 166 4.04 5.79 -12.27
C ASN A 166 2.54 5.68 -12.52
N TYR A 167 1.93 6.66 -13.20
CA TYR A 167 0.52 6.65 -13.56
C TYR A 167 0.13 5.36 -14.30
N ASP A 168 -1.05 4.85 -13.95
CA ASP A 168 -1.66 3.66 -14.53
C ASP A 168 -3.13 3.92 -14.90
N PRO A 169 -3.46 3.94 -16.20
CA PRO A 169 -4.84 4.14 -16.65
C PRO A 169 -5.77 2.98 -16.26
N ASP A 170 -5.25 1.75 -16.13
CA ASP A 170 -6.07 0.59 -15.74
C ASP A 170 -6.39 0.59 -14.23
N ALA A 171 -5.73 1.45 -13.47
CA ALA A 171 -6.02 1.73 -12.06
C ALA A 171 -6.89 2.99 -11.87
N SER A 172 -7.46 3.53 -12.95
CA SER A 172 -8.07 4.85 -12.99
C SER A 172 -9.42 4.87 -13.69
N TYR A 173 -10.33 5.72 -13.23
CA TYR A 173 -11.62 5.95 -13.88
C TYR A 173 -12.27 7.25 -13.36
N ASP A 174 -13.10 7.89 -14.16
CA ASP A 174 -13.96 8.99 -13.74
C ASP A 174 -15.40 8.51 -13.61
N VAL A 175 -15.84 8.31 -12.37
CA VAL A 175 -17.21 7.87 -12.09
C VAL A 175 -18.17 9.05 -12.11
N ASN A 176 -17.70 10.27 -11.84
CA ASN A 176 -18.54 11.47 -11.85
C ASN A 176 -19.01 11.81 -13.27
N ASP A 177 -18.11 11.76 -14.26
CA ASP A 177 -18.40 12.08 -15.66
C ASP A 177 -18.59 10.84 -16.55
N GLY A 178 -18.29 9.65 -16.04
CA GLY A 178 -18.55 8.37 -16.70
C GLY A 178 -17.57 8.04 -17.82
N ASP A 179 -16.30 8.40 -17.67
CA ASP A 179 -15.23 8.15 -18.65
C ASP A 179 -13.93 7.65 -17.99
N SER A 180 -12.89 7.37 -18.80
CA SER A 180 -11.65 6.78 -18.32
C SER A 180 -10.60 7.78 -17.79
N ASP A 181 -10.87 9.09 -17.87
CA ASP A 181 -9.91 10.13 -17.53
C ASP A 181 -10.20 10.74 -16.14
N PRO A 182 -9.46 10.33 -15.08
CA PRO A 182 -9.70 10.83 -13.72
C PRO A 182 -9.13 12.24 -13.47
N GLN A 183 -8.89 13.04 -14.52
CA GLN A 183 -8.26 14.34 -14.39
C GLN A 183 -9.11 15.24 -13.47
N PRO A 184 -8.52 15.85 -12.42
CA PRO A 184 -9.25 16.73 -11.54
C PRO A 184 -9.71 17.98 -12.30
N ARG A 185 -10.95 18.39 -12.05
CA ARG A 185 -11.47 19.66 -12.54
C ARG A 185 -10.82 20.82 -11.81
N TYR A 186 -10.12 21.69 -12.54
CA TYR A 186 -9.45 22.85 -11.95
C TYR A 186 -10.45 23.95 -11.57
N THR A 187 -10.43 24.34 -10.30
CA THR A 187 -11.17 25.50 -9.79
C THR A 187 -10.22 26.61 -9.34
N GLN A 188 -10.78 27.79 -9.02
CA GLN A 188 -9.99 28.89 -8.44
C GLN A 188 -9.51 28.57 -7.03
N LEU A 189 -10.32 27.84 -6.25
CA LEU A 189 -10.02 27.43 -4.87
C LEU A 189 -9.16 26.16 -4.77
N ASN A 190 -8.94 25.48 -5.91
CA ASN A 190 -8.27 24.18 -5.99
C ASN A 190 -8.94 23.17 -5.06
N ASP A 191 -10.26 23.02 -5.21
CA ASP A 191 -11.06 22.11 -4.38
C ASP A 191 -10.64 20.65 -4.64
N ASN A 192 -10.47 20.30 -5.92
CA ASN A 192 -10.12 18.96 -6.38
C ASN A 192 -8.59 18.68 -6.38
N ARG A 193 -7.93 18.97 -5.27
CA ARG A 193 -6.47 18.78 -5.13
C ARG A 193 -6.11 17.54 -4.31
N HIS A 194 -7.09 16.96 -3.63
CA HIS A 194 -6.87 16.03 -2.53
C HIS A 194 -6.34 14.69 -3.03
N GLY A 195 -6.93 14.10 -4.07
CA GLY A 195 -6.49 12.84 -4.66
C GLY A 195 -5.08 12.92 -5.27
N THR A 196 -4.72 14.06 -5.88
CA THR A 196 -3.35 14.30 -6.39
C THR A 196 -2.32 14.37 -5.27
N ARG A 197 -2.67 14.92 -4.10
CA ARG A 197 -1.79 14.93 -2.92
C ARG A 197 -1.57 13.53 -2.37
N CYS A 198 -2.66 12.78 -2.19
CA CYS A 198 -2.63 11.40 -1.72
C CYS A 198 -1.82 10.48 -2.66
N ALA A 199 -1.96 10.64 -3.98
CA ALA A 199 -1.22 9.85 -4.97
C ALA A 199 0.30 10.04 -4.85
N GLY A 200 0.76 11.27 -4.58
CA GLY A 200 2.18 11.56 -4.39
C GLY A 200 2.77 10.90 -3.16
N GLU A 201 2.01 10.80 -2.07
CA GLU A 201 2.48 10.13 -0.85
C GLU A 201 2.74 8.65 -1.08
N VAL A 202 1.92 8.00 -1.92
CA VAL A 202 2.10 6.61 -2.30
C VAL A 202 3.27 6.46 -3.27
N ALA A 203 3.24 7.18 -4.41
CA ALA A 203 4.05 6.81 -5.58
C ALA A 203 4.62 8.00 -6.37
N ALA A 204 4.87 9.15 -5.73
CA ALA A 204 5.71 10.18 -6.34
C ALA A 204 7.07 9.58 -6.76
N VAL A 205 7.55 9.95 -7.94
CA VAL A 205 8.70 9.34 -8.61
C VAL A 205 9.99 9.78 -7.91
N ALA A 206 10.83 8.81 -7.55
CA ALA A 206 12.12 9.13 -6.93
C ALA A 206 13.21 9.46 -7.98
N ASN A 207 14.14 10.33 -7.59
CA ASN A 207 15.33 10.74 -8.35
C ASN A 207 15.03 11.40 -9.70
N ASN A 208 14.05 12.30 -9.73
CA ASN A 208 13.66 13.06 -10.93
C ASN A 208 13.83 14.59 -10.77
N ASP A 209 14.44 15.03 -9.66
CA ASP A 209 14.68 16.44 -9.31
C ASP A 209 13.38 17.26 -9.09
N ILE A 210 12.24 16.60 -8.85
CA ILE A 210 10.92 17.22 -8.67
C ILE A 210 10.39 16.88 -7.28
N CYS A 211 9.84 17.87 -6.57
CA CYS A 211 9.18 17.70 -5.28
C CYS A 211 9.92 16.71 -4.34
N GLY A 212 9.27 15.62 -3.94
CA GLY A 212 9.76 14.62 -2.99
C GLY A 212 9.72 13.21 -3.59
N VAL A 213 9.33 12.22 -2.78
CA VAL A 213 9.31 10.80 -3.18
C VAL A 213 8.15 10.09 -2.46
N GLY A 214 7.46 9.20 -3.17
CA GLY A 214 6.42 8.36 -2.58
C GLY A 214 7.02 7.24 -1.73
N VAL A 215 6.27 6.75 -0.74
CA VAL A 215 6.69 5.59 0.07
C VAL A 215 7.02 4.39 -0.81
N ALA A 216 6.21 4.16 -1.84
CA ALA A 216 6.31 3.10 -2.83
C ALA A 216 6.56 3.70 -4.23
N TYR A 217 7.66 4.44 -4.37
CA TYR A 217 8.01 5.22 -5.56
C TYR A 217 8.20 4.46 -6.88
N ASN A 218 8.16 3.12 -6.88
CA ASN A 218 8.14 2.28 -8.08
C ASN A 218 6.81 1.51 -8.26
N ALA A 219 5.82 1.73 -7.40
CA ALA A 219 4.47 1.23 -7.59
C ALA A 219 3.79 1.95 -8.76
N LYS A 220 2.76 1.30 -9.30
CA LYS A 220 1.81 1.93 -10.20
C LYS A 220 0.72 2.63 -9.40
N ILE A 221 0.32 3.81 -9.86
CA ILE A 221 -0.67 4.64 -9.18
C ILE A 221 -1.75 5.09 -10.15
N GLY A 222 -3.00 4.87 -9.78
CA GLY A 222 -4.15 5.41 -10.47
C GLY A 222 -5.01 6.25 -9.53
N GLY A 223 -6.12 6.75 -10.06
CA GLY A 223 -7.09 7.49 -9.27
C GLY A 223 -8.49 7.33 -9.84
N VAL A 224 -9.46 7.27 -8.94
CA VAL A 224 -10.88 7.27 -9.27
C VAL A 224 -11.45 8.61 -8.88
N ARG A 225 -11.91 9.39 -9.86
CA ARG A 225 -12.64 10.64 -9.61
C ARG A 225 -14.10 10.30 -9.31
N MET A 226 -14.46 10.41 -8.04
CA MET A 226 -15.80 10.06 -7.54
C MET A 226 -16.36 11.06 -6.51
N LEU A 227 -15.53 11.95 -5.93
CA LEU A 227 -15.98 12.96 -4.95
C LEU A 227 -16.31 14.34 -5.55
N ASP A 228 -16.02 14.62 -6.83
CA ASP A 228 -16.32 15.91 -7.46
C ASP A 228 -17.72 15.92 -8.09
N GLY A 229 -18.72 15.48 -7.32
CA GLY A 229 -20.09 15.31 -7.76
C GLY A 229 -21.00 14.72 -6.68
N GLU A 230 -22.20 14.31 -7.06
CA GLU A 230 -23.12 13.61 -6.15
C GLU A 230 -22.59 12.18 -5.87
N VAL A 231 -22.35 11.88 -4.59
CA VAL A 231 -21.87 10.56 -4.16
C VAL A 231 -23.07 9.72 -3.74
N THR A 232 -23.38 8.69 -4.52
CA THR A 232 -24.46 7.73 -4.26
C THR A 232 -23.90 6.34 -3.97
N ASP A 233 -24.71 5.43 -3.40
CA ASP A 233 -24.31 4.02 -3.17
C ASP A 233 -23.76 3.34 -4.43
N MET A 234 -24.30 3.68 -5.61
CA MET A 234 -23.81 3.16 -6.90
C MET A 234 -22.42 3.71 -7.26
N VAL A 235 -22.18 5.01 -7.05
CA VAL A 235 -20.87 5.65 -7.29
C VAL A 235 -19.80 5.03 -6.40
N GLU A 236 -20.11 4.83 -5.12
CA GLU A 236 -19.21 4.17 -4.17
C GLU A 236 -18.93 2.73 -4.59
N ALA A 237 -19.96 1.95 -4.90
CA ALA A 237 -19.82 0.56 -5.30
C ALA A 237 -18.99 0.40 -6.58
N GLN A 238 -19.21 1.25 -7.59
CA GLN A 238 -18.43 1.26 -8.83
C GLN A 238 -16.96 1.59 -8.56
N SER A 239 -16.70 2.61 -7.72
CA SER A 239 -15.35 3.01 -7.34
C SER A 239 -14.60 1.88 -6.59
N LEU A 240 -15.27 1.26 -5.61
CA LEU A 240 -14.71 0.16 -4.81
C LEU A 240 -14.48 -1.14 -5.61
N SER A 241 -15.19 -1.31 -6.73
CA SER A 241 -15.12 -2.49 -7.58
C SER A 241 -14.39 -2.25 -8.90
N LEU A 242 -13.70 -1.11 -9.06
CA LEU A 242 -12.91 -0.83 -10.25
C LEU A 242 -11.77 -1.85 -10.39
N ASN A 243 -11.75 -2.61 -11.48
CA ASN A 243 -10.64 -3.49 -11.88
C ASN A 243 -9.95 -4.28 -10.75
N PRO A 244 -10.70 -5.09 -9.95
CA PRO A 244 -10.19 -5.71 -8.72
C PRO A 244 -9.18 -6.84 -8.97
N GLN A 245 -8.99 -7.24 -10.23
CA GLN A 245 -7.94 -8.19 -10.62
C GLN A 245 -6.62 -7.50 -11.01
N HIS A 246 -6.66 -6.18 -11.22
CA HIS A 246 -5.50 -5.36 -11.58
C HIS A 246 -5.02 -4.52 -10.39
N ILE A 247 -5.95 -3.86 -9.71
CA ILE A 247 -5.66 -3.00 -8.55
C ILE A 247 -5.43 -3.87 -7.31
N ASP A 248 -4.28 -3.72 -6.67
CA ASP A 248 -3.96 -4.42 -5.43
C ASP A 248 -4.55 -3.72 -4.20
N ILE A 249 -4.42 -2.39 -4.15
CA ILE A 249 -4.71 -1.56 -2.98
C ILE A 249 -5.59 -0.38 -3.39
N TYR A 250 -6.65 -0.15 -2.61
CA TYR A 250 -7.52 1.01 -2.72
C TYR A 250 -7.30 1.88 -1.48
N SER A 251 -7.02 3.16 -1.67
CA SER A 251 -6.87 4.13 -0.58
C SER A 251 -8.02 5.13 -0.64
N ALA A 252 -8.72 5.30 0.48
CA ALA A 252 -9.85 6.21 0.60
C ALA A 252 -9.81 6.95 1.95
N SER A 253 -10.38 8.14 1.97
CA SER A 253 -10.47 8.98 3.17
C SER A 253 -11.78 9.75 3.26
N TRP A 254 -12.82 9.20 2.63
CA TRP A 254 -14.18 9.70 2.68
C TRP A 254 -15.05 8.78 3.55
N GLY A 255 -16.19 9.28 3.97
CA GLY A 255 -17.13 8.62 4.86
C GLY A 255 -18.29 9.58 5.16
N PRO A 256 -19.07 9.30 6.22
CA PRO A 256 -20.08 10.21 6.71
C PRO A 256 -19.47 11.56 7.14
N GLU A 257 -20.33 12.55 7.40
CA GLU A 257 -19.87 13.85 7.91
C GLU A 257 -19.26 13.69 9.32
N ASP A 258 -18.04 14.20 9.50
CA ASP A 258 -17.25 14.16 10.74
C ASP A 258 -17.73 15.20 11.79
N ASP A 259 -19.03 15.21 12.08
CA ASP A 259 -19.74 16.24 12.84
C ASP A 259 -20.04 15.86 14.29
N GLY A 260 -19.63 14.68 14.73
CA GLY A 260 -19.89 14.19 16.09
C GLY A 260 -21.35 13.81 16.35
N LYS A 261 -22.21 13.69 15.32
CA LYS A 261 -23.63 13.34 15.45
C LYS A 261 -24.10 12.28 14.46
N THR A 262 -23.48 12.19 13.30
CA THR A 262 -23.87 11.28 12.22
C THR A 262 -23.52 9.83 12.58
N VAL A 263 -24.38 8.90 12.15
CA VAL A 263 -24.13 7.45 12.21
C VAL A 263 -24.57 6.92 10.86
N ASP A 264 -23.60 6.59 10.01
CA ASP A 264 -23.87 6.13 8.65
C ASP A 264 -22.71 5.29 8.13
N GLY A 265 -22.93 4.56 7.05
CA GLY A 265 -21.93 3.69 6.46
C GLY A 265 -22.36 3.16 5.11
N PRO A 266 -21.59 2.22 4.54
CA PRO A 266 -21.85 1.74 3.19
C PRO A 266 -23.27 1.17 3.10
N ALA A 267 -24.01 1.64 2.09
CA ALA A 267 -25.31 1.10 1.75
C ALA A 267 -25.15 -0.27 1.07
N LYS A 268 -26.19 -0.76 0.40
CA LYS A 268 -26.24 -2.18 -0.01
C LYS A 268 -25.16 -2.49 -1.05
N LEU A 269 -25.03 -1.65 -2.08
CA LEU A 269 -24.11 -1.91 -3.18
C LEU A 269 -22.66 -1.76 -2.74
N ALA A 270 -22.34 -0.72 -1.95
CA ALA A 270 -21.00 -0.54 -1.40
C ALA A 270 -20.58 -1.71 -0.47
N LYS A 271 -21.51 -2.22 0.36
CA LYS A 271 -21.27 -3.43 1.18
C LYS A 271 -20.99 -4.67 0.32
N GLU A 272 -21.74 -4.87 -0.76
CA GLU A 272 -21.51 -5.95 -1.72
C GLU A 272 -20.17 -5.79 -2.44
N ALA A 273 -19.80 -4.56 -2.82
CA ALA A 273 -18.51 -4.25 -3.44
C ALA A 273 -17.33 -4.55 -2.52
N PHE A 274 -17.40 -4.18 -1.23
CA PHE A 274 -16.38 -4.58 -0.25
C PHE A 274 -16.26 -6.10 -0.15
N LEU A 275 -17.38 -6.80 0.01
CA LEU A 275 -17.39 -8.26 0.14
C LEU A 275 -16.79 -8.93 -1.10
N HIS A 276 -17.22 -8.53 -2.29
CA HIS A 276 -16.69 -9.03 -3.56
C HIS A 276 -15.19 -8.70 -3.70
N GLY A 277 -14.78 -7.48 -3.36
CA GLY A 277 -13.37 -7.07 -3.37
C GLY A 277 -12.48 -7.98 -2.51
N VAL A 278 -12.85 -8.21 -1.25
CA VAL A 278 -12.02 -9.05 -0.35
C VAL A 278 -12.12 -10.56 -0.63
N THR A 279 -13.11 -11.02 -1.40
CA THR A 279 -13.30 -12.45 -1.70
C THR A 279 -12.76 -12.83 -3.07
N GLU A 280 -12.94 -12.00 -4.09
CA GLU A 280 -12.60 -12.31 -5.47
C GLU A 280 -11.42 -11.47 -6.00
N GLY A 281 -11.20 -10.28 -5.44
CA GLY A 281 -10.11 -9.39 -5.84
C GLY A 281 -8.73 -10.04 -5.73
N ARG A 282 -7.78 -9.59 -6.55
CA ARG A 282 -6.40 -10.09 -6.61
C ARG A 282 -6.33 -11.63 -6.75
N GLY A 283 -7.14 -12.20 -7.63
CA GLY A 283 -7.20 -13.64 -7.87
C GLY A 283 -7.69 -14.44 -6.65
N GLY A 284 -8.57 -13.86 -5.83
CA GLY A 284 -9.08 -14.47 -4.60
C GLY A 284 -8.22 -14.26 -3.35
N LEU A 285 -7.14 -13.48 -3.43
CA LEU A 285 -6.38 -13.04 -2.25
C LEU A 285 -7.12 -11.92 -1.49
N GLY A 286 -8.01 -11.22 -2.18
CA GLY A 286 -8.80 -10.10 -1.68
C GLY A 286 -8.09 -8.76 -1.86
N SER A 287 -8.83 -7.80 -2.41
CA SER A 287 -8.46 -6.39 -2.46
C SER A 287 -8.14 -5.85 -1.07
N ILE A 288 -7.16 -4.96 -0.98
CA ILE A 288 -6.81 -4.29 0.29
C ILE A 288 -7.38 -2.88 0.28
N PHE A 289 -8.37 -2.63 1.12
CA PHE A 289 -8.96 -1.30 1.30
C PHE A 289 -8.31 -0.61 2.49
N VAL A 290 -7.62 0.50 2.28
CA VAL A 290 -7.00 1.33 3.33
C VAL A 290 -7.87 2.55 3.54
N TRP A 291 -8.20 2.85 4.79
CA TRP A 291 -9.18 3.89 5.12
C TRP A 291 -8.64 4.85 6.18
N ALA A 292 -8.86 6.16 5.99
CA ALA A 292 -8.62 7.14 7.04
C ALA A 292 -9.69 7.02 8.13
N SER A 293 -9.31 7.23 9.39
CA SER A 293 -10.24 7.06 10.53
C SER A 293 -11.16 8.25 10.81
N GLY A 294 -11.17 9.32 10.00
CA GLY A 294 -12.01 10.52 10.21
C GLY A 294 -11.28 11.72 10.84
N ASN A 295 -11.85 12.92 10.72
CA ASN A 295 -11.30 14.21 11.15
C ASN A 295 -12.18 14.94 12.19
N GLY A 296 -13.15 14.26 12.80
CA GLY A 296 -14.16 14.80 13.73
C GLY A 296 -13.71 14.94 15.18
N GLY A 297 -12.41 14.84 15.47
CA GLY A 297 -11.89 14.91 16.85
C GLY A 297 -12.23 16.20 17.61
N ARG A 298 -12.37 17.34 16.89
CA ARG A 298 -12.82 18.62 17.47
C ARG A 298 -14.28 18.56 17.91
N GLU A 299 -15.11 17.91 17.11
CA GLU A 299 -16.54 17.72 17.34
C GLU A 299 -16.82 16.51 18.25
N LYS A 300 -15.77 15.91 18.83
CA LYS A 300 -15.85 14.74 19.72
C LYS A 300 -16.56 13.56 19.05
N ASP A 301 -16.27 13.35 17.77
CA ASP A 301 -16.77 12.18 17.06
C ASP A 301 -16.05 10.89 17.50
N SER A 302 -16.66 9.76 17.13
CA SER A 302 -16.13 8.43 17.39
C SER A 302 -16.30 7.57 16.15
N CYS A 303 -15.17 7.23 15.52
CA CYS A 303 -15.11 6.56 14.23
C CYS A 303 -15.79 5.19 14.13
N ASN A 304 -16.23 4.57 15.24
CA ASN A 304 -17.12 3.40 15.16
C ASN A 304 -18.54 3.77 14.67
N CYS A 305 -18.89 5.05 14.58
CA CYS A 305 -20.11 5.59 13.97
C CYS A 305 -19.99 5.78 12.46
N ASP A 306 -18.78 5.68 11.90
CA ASP A 306 -18.52 5.60 10.47
C ASP A 306 -18.41 4.12 10.06
N GLY A 307 -19.37 3.64 9.28
CA GLY A 307 -19.44 2.24 8.84
C GLY A 307 -18.38 1.83 7.81
N TYR A 308 -17.69 2.77 7.16
CA TYR A 308 -16.58 2.47 6.24
C TYR A 308 -15.31 2.12 7.04
N THR A 309 -14.91 2.99 7.97
CA THR A 309 -13.74 2.76 8.85
C THR A 309 -14.00 1.67 9.91
N ASN A 310 -15.24 1.47 10.34
CA ASN A 310 -15.65 0.39 11.26
C ASN A 310 -15.80 -0.98 10.57
N SER A 311 -15.70 -1.05 9.25
CA SER A 311 -15.76 -2.30 8.49
C SER A 311 -14.58 -3.21 8.81
N ILE A 312 -14.81 -4.52 8.85
CA ILE A 312 -13.72 -5.51 8.94
C ILE A 312 -12.87 -5.57 7.67
N TYR A 313 -13.45 -5.15 6.54
CA TYR A 313 -12.85 -5.22 5.21
C TYR A 313 -11.88 -4.07 4.93
N THR A 314 -11.93 -3.03 5.75
CA THR A 314 -11.04 -1.88 5.66
C THR A 314 -9.92 -1.98 6.69
N LEU A 315 -8.74 -1.54 6.30
CA LEU A 315 -7.58 -1.37 7.14
C LEU A 315 -7.55 0.10 7.57
N SER A 316 -8.20 0.38 8.70
CA SER A 316 -8.37 1.74 9.22
C SER A 316 -7.10 2.28 9.88
N ILE A 317 -6.73 3.50 9.50
CA ILE A 317 -5.50 4.20 9.87
C ILE A 317 -5.82 5.57 10.47
N SER A 318 -5.32 5.80 11.68
CA SER A 318 -5.34 7.10 12.36
C SER A 318 -4.04 7.86 12.19
N SER A 319 -3.94 9.04 12.80
CA SER A 319 -2.79 9.94 12.67
C SER A 319 -2.05 10.17 13.98
N SER A 320 -0.74 10.40 13.86
CA SER A 320 0.07 11.01 14.91
C SER A 320 0.75 12.28 14.41
N THR A 321 0.94 13.25 15.30
CA THR A 321 1.73 14.44 14.99
C THR A 321 3.23 14.11 14.92
N GLN A 322 4.04 15.04 14.45
CA GLN A 322 5.50 14.93 14.43
C GLN A 322 6.11 14.60 15.81
N ASN A 323 5.53 15.12 16.89
CA ASN A 323 6.01 14.86 18.24
C ASN A 323 5.38 13.62 18.90
N GLY A 324 4.57 12.86 18.17
CA GLY A 324 3.94 11.65 18.68
C GLY A 324 2.65 11.92 19.47
N ASN A 325 2.03 13.08 19.36
CA ASN A 325 0.77 13.39 20.05
C ASN A 325 -0.44 12.99 19.20
N VAL A 326 -1.60 12.85 19.84
CA VAL A 326 -2.88 12.66 19.14
C VAL A 326 -3.26 14.01 18.53
N PRO A 327 -3.40 14.12 17.20
CA PRO A 327 -3.80 15.37 16.55
C PRO A 327 -5.21 15.80 16.96
N TRP A 328 -5.49 17.10 16.91
CA TRP A 328 -6.77 17.68 17.34
C TRP A 328 -7.98 17.19 16.52
N TYR A 329 -7.75 16.73 15.29
CA TYR A 329 -8.77 16.21 14.38
C TYR A 329 -8.97 14.70 14.49
N SER A 330 -8.05 13.96 15.12
CA SER A 330 -8.13 12.48 15.12
C SER A 330 -9.32 11.98 15.93
N GLU A 331 -9.99 10.98 15.39
CA GLU A 331 -11.07 10.26 16.08
C GLU A 331 -10.56 8.99 16.74
N ALA A 332 -11.12 8.67 17.92
CA ALA A 332 -10.78 7.46 18.66
C ALA A 332 -11.91 6.43 18.57
N CYS A 333 -11.56 5.20 18.22
CA CYS A 333 -12.48 4.08 18.20
C CYS A 333 -11.72 2.74 18.24
N SER A 334 -12.45 1.65 18.49
CA SER A 334 -11.85 0.33 18.61
C SER A 334 -11.60 -0.37 17.26
N SER A 335 -12.09 0.19 16.15
CA SER A 335 -11.90 -0.36 14.81
C SER A 335 -10.53 -0.04 14.19
N THR A 336 -9.89 1.06 14.59
CA THR A 336 -8.56 1.47 14.11
C THR A 336 -7.54 0.36 14.30
N LEU A 337 -6.77 0.04 13.26
CA LEU A 337 -5.71 -0.97 13.33
C LEU A 337 -4.35 -0.38 13.68
N ALA A 338 -3.99 0.75 13.08
CA ALA A 338 -2.67 1.35 13.24
C ALA A 338 -2.67 2.85 12.96
N THR A 339 -1.48 3.44 12.95
CA THR A 339 -1.26 4.87 12.77
C THR A 339 -0.12 5.14 11.82
N THR A 340 -0.21 6.24 11.07
CA THR A 340 0.97 6.87 10.45
C THR A 340 1.06 8.33 10.88
N TYR A 341 2.13 9.00 10.45
CA TYR A 341 2.26 10.43 10.68
C TYR A 341 1.31 11.24 9.78
N SER A 342 0.95 12.43 10.26
CA SER A 342 0.28 13.48 9.48
C SER A 342 0.64 14.85 10.08
N SER A 343 -0.25 15.83 9.96
CA SER A 343 -0.10 17.17 10.53
C SER A 343 -0.41 17.23 12.02
N GLY A 344 0.04 18.30 12.66
CA GLY A 344 -0.26 18.58 14.06
C GLY A 344 -0.52 20.07 14.29
N ASN A 345 0.03 20.59 15.39
CA ASN A 345 -0.03 22.01 15.71
C ASN A 345 0.82 22.84 14.73
N LEU A 346 0.66 24.17 14.77
CA LEU A 346 1.39 25.11 13.89
C LEU A 346 2.93 24.99 13.95
N ASN A 347 3.48 24.49 15.06
CA ASN A 347 4.92 24.30 15.25
C ASN A 347 5.43 22.93 14.78
N GLU A 348 4.54 22.06 14.30
CA GLU A 348 4.86 20.73 13.81
C GLU A 348 4.83 20.72 12.29
N LYS A 349 5.76 19.97 11.69
CA LYS A 349 5.77 19.78 10.24
C LYS A 349 4.52 19.05 9.77
N GLN A 350 4.16 19.27 8.52
CA GLN A 350 3.03 18.65 7.85
C GLN A 350 3.53 17.69 6.76
N ILE A 351 2.61 17.15 5.95
CA ILE A 351 2.94 16.22 4.88
C ILE A 351 3.36 17.00 3.62
N VAL A 352 4.48 16.55 3.05
CA VAL A 352 5.06 17.08 1.82
C VAL A 352 4.77 16.12 0.67
N THR A 353 4.11 16.58 -0.39
CA THR A 353 3.67 15.73 -1.51
C THR A 353 3.39 16.55 -2.77
N THR A 354 3.03 15.89 -3.86
CA THR A 354 2.55 16.50 -5.11
C THR A 354 1.29 17.32 -4.89
N ASP A 355 1.05 18.34 -5.69
CA ASP A 355 -0.14 19.20 -5.58
C ASP A 355 -0.65 19.59 -6.97
N LEU A 356 -1.93 19.96 -7.01
CA LEU A 356 -2.61 20.33 -8.23
C LEU A 356 -1.87 21.46 -8.99
N LYS A 357 -1.91 21.43 -10.33
CA LYS A 357 -1.22 22.36 -11.25
C LYS A 357 0.30 22.15 -11.27
N ALA A 358 0.75 20.89 -11.24
CA ALA A 358 2.15 20.48 -11.27
C ALA A 358 2.99 21.10 -10.14
N LYS A 359 2.40 21.23 -8.94
CA LYS A 359 3.02 21.87 -7.79
C LYS A 359 3.50 20.86 -6.77
N CYS A 360 4.22 21.36 -5.77
CA CYS A 360 4.59 20.62 -4.59
C CYS A 360 4.02 21.36 -3.38
N THR A 361 3.39 20.64 -2.46
CA THR A 361 2.88 21.18 -1.20
C THR A 361 3.68 20.64 -0.04
N ASP A 362 3.83 21.44 1.01
CA ASP A 362 4.35 21.07 2.32
C ASP A 362 3.28 21.21 3.42
N SER A 363 2.01 21.31 3.00
CA SER A 363 0.86 21.59 3.88
C SER A 363 -0.33 20.66 3.64
N HIS A 364 -0.08 19.38 3.37
CA HIS A 364 -1.12 18.36 3.41
C HIS A 364 -1.33 17.87 4.86
N THR A 365 -2.58 17.61 5.24
CA THR A 365 -3.03 17.53 6.65
C THR A 365 -4.21 16.59 6.81
N GLY A 366 -4.47 16.14 8.04
CA GLY A 366 -5.64 15.32 8.39
C GLY A 366 -5.36 13.83 8.34
N THR A 367 -6.30 13.01 8.81
CA THR A 367 -6.19 11.54 8.69
C THR A 367 -6.17 11.06 7.25
N SER A 368 -6.69 11.89 6.33
CA SER A 368 -6.63 11.67 4.89
C SER A 368 -5.22 11.62 4.31
N ALA A 369 -4.22 12.24 4.97
CA ALA A 369 -2.81 12.10 4.60
C ALA A 369 -2.15 10.86 5.27
N SER A 370 -2.77 10.28 6.29
CA SER A 370 -2.22 9.08 6.95
C SER A 370 -2.50 7.80 6.16
N ALA A 371 -3.71 7.66 5.60
CA ALA A 371 -4.10 6.48 4.82
C ALA A 371 -3.22 6.23 3.57
N PRO A 372 -2.86 7.24 2.76
CA PRO A 372 -1.97 7.06 1.61
C PRO A 372 -0.56 6.59 2.01
N LEU A 373 0.00 7.11 3.10
CA LEU A 373 1.29 6.63 3.62
C LEU A 373 1.21 5.14 3.99
N ALA A 374 0.12 4.72 4.65
CA ALA A 374 -0.11 3.31 4.96
C ALA A 374 -0.27 2.46 3.70
N ALA A 375 -1.03 2.94 2.69
CA ALA A 375 -1.18 2.25 1.41
C ALA A 375 0.17 2.05 0.70
N GLY A 376 1.06 3.05 0.75
CA GLY A 376 2.44 2.94 0.28
C GLY A 376 3.23 1.86 1.04
N ILE A 377 3.17 1.83 2.37
CA ILE A 377 3.85 0.81 3.19
C ILE A 377 3.33 -0.60 2.86
N ILE A 378 2.02 -0.74 2.70
CA ILE A 378 1.36 -2.00 2.32
C ILE A 378 1.82 -2.43 0.93
N ALA A 379 2.03 -1.51 0.00
CA ALA A 379 2.60 -1.83 -1.31
C ALA A 379 4.02 -2.39 -1.19
N LEU A 380 4.87 -1.83 -0.31
CA LEU A 380 6.20 -2.42 -0.04
C LEU A 380 6.09 -3.86 0.48
N ALA A 381 5.15 -4.13 1.39
CA ALA A 381 4.90 -5.48 1.91
C ALA A 381 4.38 -6.45 0.84
N LEU A 382 3.49 -6.00 -0.05
CA LEU A 382 2.99 -6.82 -1.16
C LEU A 382 4.06 -7.11 -2.23
N GLU A 383 5.01 -6.20 -2.48
CA GLU A 383 6.17 -6.52 -3.31
C GLU A 383 7.01 -7.63 -2.67
N ALA A 384 7.15 -7.60 -1.34
CA ALA A 384 7.90 -8.61 -0.61
C ALA A 384 7.23 -9.99 -0.61
N ASN A 385 5.90 -10.03 -0.58
CA ASN A 385 5.13 -11.26 -0.71
C ASN A 385 3.79 -11.00 -1.39
N LYS A 386 3.70 -11.30 -2.69
CA LYS A 386 2.50 -11.11 -3.50
C LYS A 386 1.34 -12.03 -3.11
N ASN A 387 1.59 -13.11 -2.37
CA ASN A 387 0.59 -14.09 -1.97
C ASN A 387 -0.15 -13.72 -0.68
N LEU A 388 0.15 -12.58 -0.06
CA LEU A 388 -0.57 -12.11 1.13
C LEU A 388 -2.04 -11.85 0.79
N THR A 389 -2.94 -12.44 1.58
CA THR A 389 -4.37 -12.11 1.54
C THR A 389 -4.66 -10.78 2.24
N TRP A 390 -5.84 -10.22 2.04
CA TRP A 390 -6.30 -9.02 2.76
C TRP A 390 -6.21 -9.17 4.29
N ARG A 391 -6.51 -10.36 4.83
CA ARG A 391 -6.36 -10.69 6.26
C ARG A 391 -4.91 -10.81 6.68
N ASP A 392 -4.07 -11.45 5.86
CA ASP A 392 -2.64 -11.54 6.15
C ASP A 392 -2.03 -10.15 6.34
N MET A 393 -2.42 -9.18 5.51
CA MET A 393 -1.95 -7.80 5.65
C MET A 393 -2.33 -7.18 6.99
N GLN A 394 -3.58 -7.35 7.44
CA GLN A 394 -4.01 -6.87 8.75
C GLN A 394 -3.24 -7.55 9.90
N HIS A 395 -2.99 -8.87 9.80
CA HIS A 395 -2.15 -9.59 10.77
C HIS A 395 -0.71 -9.06 10.82
N LEU A 396 -0.12 -8.73 9.67
CA LEU A 396 1.21 -8.13 9.62
C LEU A 396 1.21 -6.78 10.35
N VAL A 397 0.25 -5.90 10.05
CA VAL A 397 0.09 -4.60 10.72
C VAL A 397 -0.01 -4.76 12.24
N VAL A 398 -0.89 -5.63 12.74
CA VAL A 398 -1.04 -5.89 14.19
C VAL A 398 0.27 -6.33 14.85
N ARG A 399 1.11 -7.06 14.12
CA ARG A 399 2.35 -7.68 14.65
C ARG A 399 3.58 -6.81 14.51
N THR A 400 3.57 -5.82 13.61
CA THR A 400 4.75 -5.00 13.30
C THR A 400 4.58 -3.53 13.64
N SER A 401 3.37 -3.06 13.97
CA SER A 401 3.16 -1.70 14.47
C SER A 401 3.83 -1.48 15.82
N HIS A 402 4.37 -0.28 16.02
CA HIS A 402 5.14 0.09 17.20
C HIS A 402 4.45 1.18 18.03
N PRO A 403 4.13 0.92 19.30
CA PRO A 403 3.60 1.94 20.24
C PRO A 403 4.65 2.99 20.66
N ALA A 404 5.93 2.76 20.36
CA ALA A 404 7.01 3.61 20.83
C ALA A 404 6.86 5.04 20.30
N HIS A 405 7.20 6.03 21.14
CA HIS A 405 7.14 7.47 20.83
C HIS A 405 5.74 8.04 20.59
N LEU A 406 4.68 7.24 20.69
CA LEU A 406 3.30 7.68 20.62
C LEU A 406 2.73 7.96 22.02
N LEU A 407 2.25 9.17 22.23
CA LEU A 407 1.78 9.72 23.49
C LEU A 407 0.25 9.73 23.51
N THR A 408 -0.32 8.97 24.45
CA THR A 408 -1.74 8.93 24.77
C THR A 408 -1.93 8.32 26.18
N ASN A 409 -3.10 8.55 26.78
CA ASN A 409 -3.44 8.08 28.12
C ASN A 409 -4.19 6.72 28.13
N ASP A 410 -4.53 6.21 26.94
CA ASP A 410 -5.41 5.05 26.76
C ASP A 410 -4.68 3.77 26.35
N TRP A 411 -3.34 3.74 26.31
CA TRP A 411 -2.58 2.51 26.09
C TRP A 411 -2.97 1.43 27.12
N ARG A 412 -3.37 0.25 26.64
CA ARG A 412 -3.65 -0.93 27.45
C ARG A 412 -3.02 -2.17 26.82
N ASN A 413 -2.63 -3.13 27.66
CA ASN A 413 -2.23 -4.45 27.17
C ASN A 413 -3.47 -5.29 26.95
N ASN A 414 -3.57 -5.93 25.79
CA ASN A 414 -4.60 -6.92 25.53
C ASN A 414 -4.21 -8.30 26.10
N GLY A 415 -5.07 -9.30 25.93
CA GLY A 415 -4.94 -10.64 26.53
C GLY A 415 -3.73 -11.45 26.04
N VAL A 416 -3.11 -11.04 24.93
CA VAL A 416 -1.87 -11.64 24.39
C VAL A 416 -0.64 -10.76 24.61
N GLY A 417 -0.77 -9.69 25.40
CA GLY A 417 0.34 -8.83 25.83
C GLY A 417 0.74 -7.72 24.86
N ARG A 418 -0.06 -7.44 23.84
CA ARG A 418 0.19 -6.30 22.92
C ARG A 418 -0.43 -5.02 23.48
N LYS A 419 0.31 -3.91 23.35
CA LYS A 419 -0.25 -2.58 23.64
C LYS A 419 -1.16 -2.14 22.51
N VAL A 420 -2.35 -1.68 22.85
CA VAL A 420 -3.35 -1.14 21.94
C VAL A 420 -3.97 0.14 22.53
N SER A 421 -4.33 1.08 21.66
CA SER A 421 -4.94 2.37 21.97
C SER A 421 -6.11 2.61 21.01
N HIS A 422 -7.18 3.24 21.46
CA HIS A 422 -8.29 3.66 20.60
C HIS A 422 -7.91 4.83 19.69
N SER A 423 -6.88 5.60 20.05
CA SER A 423 -6.35 6.67 19.19
C SER A 423 -5.32 6.16 18.17
N TYR A 424 -4.60 5.08 18.48
CA TYR A 424 -3.47 4.63 17.66
C TYR A 424 -3.55 3.20 17.12
N GLY A 425 -4.60 2.44 17.46
CA GLY A 425 -4.63 1.00 17.25
C GLY A 425 -3.42 0.33 17.91
N TYR A 426 -2.71 -0.51 17.14
CA TYR A 426 -1.48 -1.18 17.58
C TYR A 426 -0.22 -0.31 17.51
N GLY A 427 -0.34 0.96 17.07
CA GLY A 427 0.74 1.92 17.02
C GLY A 427 1.17 2.30 15.61
N LEU A 428 2.37 2.88 15.51
CA LEU A 428 2.90 3.43 14.27
C LEU A 428 3.32 2.31 13.31
N LEU A 429 2.94 2.41 12.04
CA LEU A 429 3.43 1.49 11.00
C LEU A 429 4.94 1.61 10.82
N ASP A 430 5.60 0.45 10.65
CA ASP A 430 7.03 0.33 10.38
C ASP A 430 7.24 -0.43 9.07
N ALA A 431 7.67 0.29 8.04
CA ALA A 431 7.84 -0.26 6.70
C ALA A 431 8.93 -1.34 6.63
N GLY A 432 10.02 -1.19 7.37
CA GLY A 432 11.10 -2.18 7.41
C GLY A 432 10.63 -3.47 8.08
N ALA A 433 9.93 -3.35 9.22
CA ALA A 433 9.43 -4.49 9.98
C ALA A 433 8.34 -5.28 9.23
N ILE A 434 7.38 -4.58 8.62
CA ILE A 434 6.28 -5.24 7.88
C ILE A 434 6.81 -6.01 6.66
N VAL A 435 7.76 -5.43 5.93
CA VAL A 435 8.44 -6.09 4.80
C VAL A 435 9.26 -7.30 5.28
N ALA A 436 10.00 -7.16 6.37
CA ALA A 436 10.79 -8.26 6.93
C ALA A 436 9.90 -9.44 7.34
N LEU A 437 8.77 -9.17 7.99
CA LEU A 437 7.83 -10.21 8.41
C LEU A 437 7.11 -10.84 7.20
N ALA A 438 6.68 -10.04 6.22
CA ALA A 438 6.00 -10.50 4.99
C ALA A 438 6.77 -11.60 4.26
N LYS A 439 8.11 -11.51 4.19
CA LYS A 439 8.99 -12.49 3.51
C LYS A 439 8.96 -13.89 4.13
N THR A 440 8.67 -13.97 5.42
CA THR A 440 8.66 -15.24 6.18
C THR A 440 7.24 -15.60 6.63
N TRP A 441 6.25 -14.81 6.22
CA TRP A 441 4.88 -14.98 6.63
C TRP A 441 4.26 -16.23 6.00
N THR A 442 3.53 -16.98 6.83
CA THR A 442 2.72 -18.11 6.39
C THR A 442 1.25 -17.70 6.41
N ASN A 443 0.58 -17.83 5.27
CA ASN A 443 -0.80 -17.39 5.14
C ASN A 443 -1.70 -17.99 6.22
N VAL A 444 -2.39 -17.10 6.91
CA VAL A 444 -3.80 -16.94 6.67
C VAL A 444 -4.72 -18.18 6.42
N GLY A 445 -5.03 -19.11 7.35
CA GLY A 445 -6.09 -20.11 7.14
C GLY A 445 -7.48 -19.47 6.87
N PRO A 446 -8.48 -20.22 6.36
CA PRO A 446 -9.80 -19.67 6.02
C PRO A 446 -10.46 -18.92 7.17
N GLN A 447 -11.23 -17.88 6.86
CA GLN A 447 -11.94 -17.12 7.88
C GLN A 447 -13.15 -17.91 8.39
N ARG A 448 -13.25 -18.09 9.70
CA ARG A 448 -14.41 -18.66 10.40
C ARG A 448 -15.27 -17.53 10.92
N LYS A 449 -16.58 -17.79 11.11
CA LYS A 449 -17.51 -16.80 11.66
C LYS A 449 -18.43 -17.45 12.70
N CYS A 450 -18.19 -17.17 13.98
CA CYS A 450 -19.07 -17.59 15.08
C CYS A 450 -20.05 -16.47 15.42
N VAL A 451 -21.36 -16.74 15.36
CA VAL A 451 -22.44 -15.80 15.67
C VAL A 451 -23.09 -16.18 16.98
N ILE A 452 -23.12 -15.26 17.95
CA ILE A 452 -23.70 -15.52 19.28
C ILE A 452 -24.68 -14.42 19.65
N SER A 453 -25.91 -14.81 20.01
CA SER A 453 -26.88 -13.87 20.61
C SER A 453 -26.55 -13.65 22.09
N MET A 454 -26.33 -12.41 22.56
CA MET A 454 -26.04 -12.16 23.98
C MET A 454 -27.29 -12.11 24.87
N VAL A 455 -28.43 -11.70 24.29
CA VAL A 455 -29.69 -11.48 25.02
C VAL A 455 -30.82 -12.22 24.32
N CYS A 456 -31.61 -12.96 25.09
CA CYS A 456 -32.81 -13.64 24.58
C CYS A 456 -34.04 -12.72 24.63
N GLU A 457 -34.00 -11.74 25.53
CA GLU A 457 -35.08 -10.79 25.76
C GLU A 457 -34.53 -9.36 25.87
N PRO A 458 -35.36 -8.36 25.52
CA PRO A 458 -35.08 -6.94 25.68
C PRO A 458 -34.61 -6.57 27.10
N ARG A 459 -33.64 -5.66 27.21
CA ARG A 459 -33.12 -5.17 28.50
C ARG A 459 -33.14 -3.64 28.56
N ASN A 460 -33.70 -3.10 29.64
CA ASN A 460 -33.70 -1.67 29.91
C ASN A 460 -32.27 -1.19 30.23
N ILE A 461 -31.83 -0.11 29.57
CA ILE A 461 -30.49 0.49 29.80
C ILE A 461 -30.45 1.26 31.13
N GLY A 462 -31.51 2.01 31.46
CA GLY A 462 -31.52 2.89 32.62
C GLY A 462 -30.35 3.89 32.62
N SER A 463 -29.65 3.98 33.76
CA SER A 463 -28.39 4.73 33.86
C SER A 463 -27.15 3.88 33.52
N TYR A 464 -27.23 2.57 33.73
CA TYR A 464 -26.14 1.62 33.50
C TYR A 464 -26.73 0.22 33.31
N LEU A 465 -26.26 -0.48 32.28
CA LEU A 465 -26.60 -1.86 31.98
C LEU A 465 -25.32 -2.66 31.75
N SER A 466 -25.22 -3.80 32.43
CA SER A 466 -24.15 -4.77 32.23
C SER A 466 -24.75 -6.13 31.85
N ILE A 467 -24.31 -6.68 30.73
CA ILE A 467 -24.71 -7.99 30.22
C ILE A 467 -23.47 -8.86 30.19
N ASN A 468 -23.44 -9.89 31.03
CA ASN A 468 -22.39 -10.90 31.04
C ASN A 468 -22.91 -12.19 30.39
N LYS A 469 -22.17 -12.73 29.43
CA LYS A 469 -22.44 -14.04 28.83
C LYS A 469 -21.17 -14.85 28.68
N THR A 470 -21.18 -16.05 29.25
CA THR A 470 -20.15 -17.06 28.99
C THR A 470 -20.46 -17.80 27.70
N VAL A 471 -19.43 -18.00 26.88
CA VAL A 471 -19.57 -18.65 25.57
C VAL A 471 -18.42 -19.62 25.31
N ASP A 472 -18.69 -20.62 24.47
CA ASP A 472 -17.74 -21.66 24.05
C ASP A 472 -17.08 -21.37 22.69
N ALA A 473 -17.35 -20.19 22.11
CA ALA A 473 -16.87 -19.77 20.80
C ALA A 473 -17.25 -20.72 19.64
N CYS A 474 -18.45 -21.31 19.68
CA CYS A 474 -18.96 -22.26 18.69
C CYS A 474 -18.21 -23.60 18.68
N PHE A 475 -17.75 -24.05 19.85
CA PHE A 475 -17.05 -25.32 20.03
C PHE A 475 -17.82 -26.50 19.43
N GLY A 476 -17.10 -27.40 18.76
CA GLY A 476 -17.69 -28.58 18.11
C GLY A 476 -18.35 -28.33 16.75
N THR A 477 -18.23 -27.12 16.18
CA THR A 477 -18.74 -26.78 14.84
C THR A 477 -17.63 -26.26 13.92
N ASP A 478 -17.88 -26.18 12.61
CA ASP A 478 -16.94 -25.57 11.64
C ASP A 478 -16.74 -24.06 11.88
N ALA A 479 -17.63 -23.44 12.67
CA ALA A 479 -17.52 -22.04 13.09
C ALA A 479 -16.66 -21.86 14.35
N TYR A 480 -16.04 -22.92 14.89
CA TYR A 480 -15.24 -22.84 16.13
C TYR A 480 -14.04 -21.89 15.98
N VAL A 481 -13.96 -20.88 16.84
CA VAL A 481 -12.91 -19.86 16.85
C VAL A 481 -11.98 -20.05 18.05
N THR A 482 -10.67 -20.15 17.79
CA THR A 482 -9.63 -20.28 18.85
C THR A 482 -8.76 -19.04 19.03
N SER A 483 -8.67 -18.18 18.02
CA SER A 483 -7.77 -17.01 18.00
C SER A 483 -8.43 -15.86 17.23
N LEU A 484 -8.90 -14.83 17.92
CA LEU A 484 -9.67 -13.75 17.32
C LEU A 484 -8.91 -12.93 16.27
N GLU A 485 -9.65 -12.40 15.30
CA GLU A 485 -9.26 -11.28 14.44
C GLU A 485 -10.15 -10.08 14.80
N HIS A 486 -11.32 -9.98 14.17
CA HIS A 486 -12.32 -8.95 14.46
C HIS A 486 -13.41 -9.47 15.39
N VAL A 487 -13.92 -8.58 16.24
CA VAL A 487 -15.14 -8.80 17.01
C VAL A 487 -16.11 -7.68 16.72
N GLN A 488 -17.34 -8.01 16.31
CA GLN A 488 -18.42 -7.04 16.23
C GLN A 488 -19.43 -7.28 17.35
N ALA A 489 -19.91 -6.21 17.99
CA ALA A 489 -21.14 -6.21 18.78
C ALA A 489 -22.22 -5.47 17.98
N ARG A 490 -23.11 -6.24 17.35
CA ARG A 490 -24.24 -5.68 16.60
C ARG A 490 -25.36 -5.32 17.55
N LEU A 491 -25.68 -4.04 17.66
CA LEU A 491 -26.62 -3.51 18.63
C LEU A 491 -27.81 -2.87 17.92
N THR A 492 -29.00 -3.35 18.26
CA THR A 492 -30.25 -2.60 18.06
C THR A 492 -30.67 -2.04 19.41
N LEU A 493 -30.73 -0.72 19.57
CA LEU A 493 -31.17 -0.05 20.80
C LEU A 493 -31.88 1.26 20.49
N SER A 494 -32.89 1.60 21.29
CA SER A 494 -33.58 2.89 21.25
C SER A 494 -33.11 3.76 22.41
N TYR A 495 -32.78 5.02 22.19
CA TYR A 495 -32.39 5.93 23.28
C TYR A 495 -32.79 7.37 22.96
N ASN A 496 -33.20 8.14 23.97
CA ASN A 496 -33.72 9.49 23.77
C ASN A 496 -32.66 10.51 23.30
N ARG A 497 -31.40 10.30 23.72
CA ARG A 497 -30.26 11.10 23.30
C ARG A 497 -29.03 10.23 23.13
N ARG A 498 -28.81 9.75 21.91
CA ARG A 498 -27.78 8.77 21.55
C ARG A 498 -26.37 9.17 22.02
N GLY A 499 -26.02 10.45 21.92
CA GLY A 499 -24.71 10.98 22.33
C GLY A 499 -24.37 10.89 23.82
N ASN A 500 -25.36 10.61 24.67
CA ASN A 500 -25.12 10.38 26.10
C ASN A 500 -24.63 8.96 26.41
N LEU A 501 -24.67 8.06 25.43
CA LEU A 501 -24.26 6.68 25.63
C LEU A 501 -22.74 6.54 25.54
N ALA A 502 -22.17 5.77 26.46
CA ALA A 502 -20.89 5.11 26.22
C ALA A 502 -21.09 3.60 26.26
N ILE A 503 -20.44 2.89 25.33
CA ILE A 503 -20.61 1.45 25.13
C ILE A 503 -19.24 0.79 25.19
N HIS A 504 -19.13 -0.28 25.97
CA HIS A 504 -17.88 -1.00 26.17
C HIS A 504 -18.09 -2.50 26.07
N LEU A 505 -17.11 -3.20 25.49
CA LEU A 505 -17.08 -4.65 25.41
C LEU A 505 -15.78 -5.17 26.02
N THR A 506 -15.89 -6.06 27.00
CA THR A 506 -14.74 -6.70 27.66
C THR A 506 -14.64 -8.17 27.26
N SER A 507 -13.46 -8.57 26.79
CA SER A 507 -13.16 -9.95 26.41
C SER A 507 -12.91 -10.86 27.64
N PRO A 508 -12.91 -12.20 27.48
CA PRO A 508 -12.61 -13.14 28.55
C PRO A 508 -11.22 -12.98 29.15
N ALA A 509 -10.27 -12.45 28.36
CA ALA A 509 -8.92 -12.15 28.83
C ALA A 509 -8.82 -10.79 29.55
N GLY A 510 -9.93 -10.04 29.67
CA GLY A 510 -10.00 -8.75 30.37
C GLY A 510 -9.74 -7.53 29.49
N THR A 511 -9.62 -7.69 28.18
CA THR A 511 -9.39 -6.55 27.26
C THR A 511 -10.67 -5.76 27.08
N ARG A 512 -10.68 -4.52 27.59
CA ARG A 512 -11.83 -3.62 27.51
C ARG A 512 -11.74 -2.71 26.28
N SER A 513 -12.67 -2.88 25.36
CA SER A 513 -12.82 -2.06 24.15
C SER A 513 -13.93 -1.03 24.34
N THR A 514 -13.64 0.26 24.17
CA THR A 514 -14.66 1.29 24.01
C THR A 514 -15.23 1.23 22.59
N LEU A 515 -16.48 0.75 22.49
CA LEU A 515 -17.22 0.66 21.24
C LEU A 515 -17.85 1.99 20.84
N LEU A 516 -18.26 2.80 21.81
CA LEU A 516 -18.79 4.14 21.58
C LEU A 516 -18.32 5.07 22.69
N HIS A 517 -17.64 6.14 22.33
CA HIS A 517 -17.38 7.26 23.23
C HIS A 517 -18.61 8.18 23.30
N PRO A 518 -18.83 8.91 24.41
CA PRO A 518 -19.84 9.95 24.46
C PRO A 518 -19.63 10.99 23.36
N ARG A 519 -20.71 11.36 22.68
CA ARG A 519 -20.72 12.35 21.61
C ARG A 519 -21.64 13.51 21.97
N PRO A 520 -21.12 14.61 22.56
CA PRO A 520 -21.95 15.70 23.09
C PRO A 520 -22.91 16.33 22.08
N HIS A 521 -22.53 16.34 20.80
CA HIS A 521 -23.28 16.94 19.70
C HIS A 521 -24.34 16.00 19.09
N ASP A 522 -24.34 14.71 19.47
CA ASP A 522 -25.35 13.74 19.02
C ASP A 522 -26.61 13.80 19.89
N TYR A 523 -27.58 14.60 19.45
CA TYR A 523 -28.89 14.72 20.07
C TYR A 523 -29.94 13.76 19.50
N SER A 524 -29.54 12.80 18.65
CA SER A 524 -30.49 11.92 17.97
C SER A 524 -31.26 11.03 18.95
N SER A 525 -32.53 10.78 18.64
CA SER A 525 -33.41 9.86 19.35
C SER A 525 -33.63 8.53 18.63
N GLU A 526 -32.96 8.33 17.48
CA GLU A 526 -33.10 7.14 16.64
C GLU A 526 -32.40 5.91 17.24
N GLY A 527 -31.48 6.12 18.18
CA GLY A 527 -30.65 5.06 18.75
C GLY A 527 -29.75 4.41 17.69
N PHE A 528 -29.59 3.09 17.78
CA PHE A 528 -28.84 2.28 16.81
C PHE A 528 -29.72 1.15 16.31
N ASN A 529 -29.67 0.84 15.02
CA ASN A 529 -30.44 -0.23 14.40
C ASN A 529 -29.50 -1.25 13.74
N ASP A 530 -29.35 -2.43 14.34
CA ASP A 530 -28.40 -3.48 13.94
C ASP A 530 -26.98 -2.94 13.64
N TRP A 531 -26.55 -1.94 14.41
CA TRP A 531 -25.27 -1.27 14.17
C TRP A 531 -24.11 -2.12 14.68
N ALA A 532 -23.18 -2.45 13.79
CA ALA A 532 -22.12 -3.42 14.04
C ALA A 532 -20.83 -2.79 14.58
N PHE A 533 -20.83 -2.30 15.83
CA PHE A 533 -19.61 -1.79 16.46
C PHE A 533 -18.49 -2.82 16.44
N MET A 534 -17.31 -2.46 15.92
CA MET A 534 -16.19 -3.38 15.71
C MET A 534 -15.02 -3.06 16.65
N THR A 535 -14.33 -4.09 17.12
CA THR A 535 -13.05 -3.96 17.84
C THR A 535 -11.99 -4.89 17.27
N THR A 536 -10.78 -4.34 17.10
CA THR A 536 -9.55 -5.07 16.78
C THR A 536 -8.72 -5.36 18.03
N HIS A 537 -9.05 -4.78 19.18
CA HIS A 537 -8.16 -4.77 20.36
C HIS A 537 -7.90 -6.17 20.96
N SER A 538 -8.83 -7.10 20.73
CA SER A 538 -8.72 -8.49 21.16
C SER A 538 -8.09 -9.44 20.13
N TRP A 539 -7.37 -8.91 19.13
CA TRP A 539 -6.70 -9.74 18.12
C TRP A 539 -5.75 -10.77 18.74
N ASP A 540 -5.79 -11.99 18.21
CA ASP A 540 -5.17 -13.24 18.68
C ASP A 540 -5.64 -13.79 20.04
N GLU A 541 -6.62 -13.16 20.72
CA GLU A 541 -7.13 -13.71 21.98
C GLU A 541 -8.00 -14.96 21.77
N ASN A 542 -7.99 -15.89 22.71
CA ASN A 542 -8.98 -16.96 22.78
C ASN A 542 -10.31 -16.38 23.29
N PRO A 543 -11.41 -16.47 22.51
CA PRO A 543 -12.65 -15.81 22.91
C PRO A 543 -13.57 -16.68 23.76
N THR A 544 -13.14 -17.88 24.15
CA THR A 544 -13.88 -18.76 25.07
C THR A 544 -13.90 -18.15 26.47
N GLY A 545 -15.08 -18.12 27.10
CA GLY A 545 -15.26 -17.56 28.45
C GLY A 545 -16.27 -16.43 28.50
N ALA A 546 -16.20 -15.62 29.57
CA ALA A 546 -17.17 -14.57 29.85
C ALA A 546 -16.88 -13.29 29.04
N TRP A 547 -17.89 -12.83 28.30
CA TRP A 547 -17.90 -11.52 27.66
C TRP A 547 -18.84 -10.59 28.40
N THR A 548 -18.41 -9.35 28.61
CA THR A 548 -19.21 -8.33 29.30
C THR A 548 -19.46 -7.15 28.38
N LEU A 549 -20.73 -6.88 28.05
CA LEU A 549 -21.17 -5.66 27.37
C LEU A 549 -21.69 -4.67 28.43
N GLU A 550 -21.14 -3.47 28.44
CA GLU A 550 -21.55 -2.38 29.31
C GLU A 550 -22.12 -1.23 28.48
N ILE A 551 -23.27 -0.71 28.87
CA ILE A 551 -23.86 0.50 28.29
C ILE A 551 -24.18 1.45 29.43
N GLU A 552 -23.62 2.66 29.38
CA GLU A 552 -23.79 3.67 30.41
C GLU A 552 -24.34 4.98 29.84
N ASN A 553 -25.15 5.67 30.65
CA ASN A 553 -25.56 7.04 30.38
C ASN A 553 -24.67 8.00 31.18
N VAL A 554 -23.82 8.74 30.48
CA VAL A 554 -22.84 9.64 31.12
C VAL A 554 -23.44 10.98 31.56
N ALA A 555 -24.68 11.29 31.19
CA ALA A 555 -25.35 12.55 31.55
C ALA A 555 -26.09 12.50 32.90
N GLY A 556 -26.17 11.32 33.55
CA GLY A 556 -26.97 11.14 34.76
C GLY A 556 -28.47 11.02 34.50
N SER A 557 -29.19 10.48 35.49
CA SER A 557 -30.53 9.87 35.43
C SER A 557 -31.54 10.44 34.41
N ASN A 558 -31.93 9.60 33.46
CA ASN A 558 -33.32 9.43 33.04
C ASN A 558 -33.54 7.97 32.63
N GLN A 559 -34.54 7.32 33.21
CA GLN A 559 -34.94 5.95 32.87
C GLN A 559 -35.50 5.94 31.45
N VAL A 560 -34.92 5.11 30.57
CA VAL A 560 -35.45 4.93 29.21
C VAL A 560 -35.50 3.44 28.90
N TYR A 561 -36.66 2.97 28.48
CA TYR A 561 -36.91 1.60 28.06
C TYR A 561 -36.18 1.32 26.74
N CYS A 562 -35.44 0.22 26.69
CA CYS A 562 -34.67 -0.15 25.51
C CYS A 562 -34.88 -1.63 25.18
N HIS A 563 -35.07 -1.90 23.89
CA HIS A 563 -34.88 -3.23 23.34
C HIS A 563 -33.41 -3.36 22.96
N ILE A 564 -32.77 -4.46 23.35
CA ILE A 564 -31.41 -4.79 22.90
C ILE A 564 -31.49 -6.15 22.24
N THR A 565 -31.01 -6.25 21.01
CA THR A 565 -30.57 -7.51 20.42
C THR A 565 -29.08 -7.37 20.17
N VAL A 566 -28.27 -8.29 20.71
CA VAL A 566 -26.82 -8.30 20.49
C VAL A 566 -26.46 -9.54 19.71
N HIS A 567 -25.96 -9.37 18.49
CA HIS A 567 -25.23 -10.43 17.79
C HIS A 567 -23.75 -10.13 17.88
N THR A 568 -22.97 -11.03 18.49
CA THR A 568 -21.52 -10.97 18.36
C THR A 568 -21.08 -11.84 17.19
N THR A 569 -20.38 -11.26 16.23
CA THR A 569 -19.67 -12.02 15.20
C THR A 569 -18.20 -12.02 15.54
N ARG A 570 -17.63 -13.23 15.63
CA ARG A 570 -16.20 -13.44 15.83
C ARG A 570 -15.64 -14.02 14.57
N GLN A 571 -14.56 -13.43 14.06
CA GLN A 571 -13.86 -13.96 12.91
C GLN A 571 -12.46 -14.42 13.29
N SER A 572 -12.02 -15.56 12.77
CA SER A 572 -10.69 -16.11 13.02
C SER A 572 -10.20 -17.07 11.96
N LYS A 573 -8.94 -17.47 12.08
CA LYS A 573 -8.40 -18.74 11.57
C LYS A 573 -8.96 -19.96 12.31
#